data_AF-A0A925D6L3-F1
#
_entry.id   AF-A0A925D6L3-F1
#
_cell.length_a   1.000
_cell.length_b   1.000
_cell.length_c   1.000
_cell.angle_alpha   90.00
_cell.angle_beta   90.00
_cell.angle_gamma   90.00
#
_symmetry.space_group_name_H-M   'P 1'
#
loop_
_entity.id
_entity.type
_entity.pdbx_description
1 polymer ?
#
loop_
_entity_poly.entity_id
_entity_poly.type
_entity_poly.pdbx_seq_one_letter_code
_entity_poly.pdbx_strand_id
1 'polypeptide(L)'
;MKTAQSLGFGLLIVGVILGAAAGYVAMGKDAVAIPWRSGAISLLLAGSVLFYDGFLKKTPLGPLGMGLCRFFNVLLGLSVAQLTTGPGWLLHYQPLELLPAAGIGLYIVGVTWFAKGEAGRSPLLNLLGGMAVMATGVVLIGWWGSLFPARQLNIGVNAVYAFWLLLTVMFIFGQRRCLEAVLNPEPPFVQAAVKQCILSLILFDAAIASFGTGRPEFGLGIAFLIVPTMLLGRWVYST
;
A
#
# COMPACT_ATOMS: atom_id res chain seq x y z
N MET A 1 -8.31 6.67 28.18
CA MET A 1 -7.04 6.32 27.48
C MET A 1 -6.71 4.83 27.54
N LYS A 2 -6.78 4.14 28.69
CA LYS A 2 -6.48 2.69 28.80
C LYS A 2 -7.32 1.78 27.88
N THR A 3 -8.61 2.07 27.70
CA THR A 3 -9.50 1.29 26.82
C THR A 3 -9.09 1.35 25.35
N ALA A 4 -8.69 2.53 24.86
CA ALA A 4 -8.23 2.71 23.48
C ALA A 4 -6.89 2.00 23.22
N GLN A 5 -5.96 2.06 24.18
CA GLN A 5 -4.70 1.33 24.10
C GLN A 5 -4.92 -0.18 24.12
N SER A 6 -5.76 -0.68 25.02
CA SER A 6 -6.09 -2.10 25.09
C SER A 6 -6.74 -2.61 23.81
N LEU A 7 -7.65 -1.83 23.21
CA LEU A 7 -8.24 -2.17 21.92
C LEU A 7 -7.20 -2.18 20.80
N GLY A 8 -6.31 -1.18 20.75
CA GLY A 8 -5.24 -1.11 19.75
C GLY A 8 -4.27 -2.29 19.81
N PHE A 9 -3.79 -2.64 21.01
CA PHE A 9 -2.96 -3.83 21.21
C PHE A 9 -3.72 -5.13 20.91
N GLY A 10 -4.99 -5.21 21.29
CA GLY A 10 -5.85 -6.36 20.98
C GLY A 10 -5.97 -6.60 19.47
N LEU A 11 -6.28 -5.55 18.70
CA LEU A 11 -6.38 -5.62 17.23
C LEU A 11 -5.02 -5.97 16.60
N LEU A 12 -3.91 -5.44 17.13
CA LEU A 12 -2.57 -5.77 16.65
C LEU A 12 -2.24 -7.25 16.85
N ILE A 13 -2.50 -7.79 18.04
CA ILE A 13 -2.27 -9.22 18.36
C ILE A 13 -3.14 -10.10 17.46
N VAL A 14 -4.43 -9.78 17.32
CA VAL A 14 -5.34 -10.51 16.43
C VAL A 14 -4.82 -10.47 14.98
N GLY A 15 -4.35 -9.31 14.50
CA GLY A 15 -3.77 -9.17 13.17
C GLY A 15 -2.53 -10.04 12.95
N VAL A 16 -1.63 -10.12 13.94
CA VAL A 16 -0.45 -11.00 13.90
C VAL A 16 -0.86 -12.48 13.85
N ILE A 17 -1.81 -12.89 14.69
CA ILE A 17 -2.31 -14.28 14.72
C ILE A 17 -2.95 -14.65 13.38
N LEU A 18 -3.83 -13.80 12.85
CA LEU A 18 -4.49 -14.04 11.56
C LEU A 18 -3.48 -14.03 10.40
N GLY A 19 -2.49 -13.13 10.42
CA GLY A 19 -1.42 -13.08 9.43
C GLY A 19 -0.54 -14.33 9.44
N ALA A 20 -0.20 -14.85 10.62
CA ALA A 20 0.49 -16.12 10.76
C ALA A 20 -0.37 -17.29 10.26
N ALA A 21 -1.65 -17.35 10.65
CA ALA A 21 -2.58 -18.39 10.22
C ALA A 21 -2.82 -18.39 8.70
N ALA A 22 -2.84 -17.23 8.05
CA ALA A 22 -3.03 -17.11 6.60
C ALA A 22 -1.99 -17.91 5.79
N GLY A 23 -0.74 -17.96 6.26
CA GLY A 23 0.32 -18.77 5.64
C GLY A 23 0.05 -20.28 5.71
N TYR A 24 -0.69 -20.75 6.72
CA TYR A 24 -1.09 -22.15 6.88
C TYR A 24 -2.42 -22.49 6.19
N VAL A 25 -3.35 -21.53 6.10
CA VAL A 25 -4.66 -21.74 5.43
C VAL A 25 -4.50 -21.78 3.90
N ALA A 26 -3.51 -21.09 3.34
CA ALA A 26 -3.20 -21.14 1.91
C ALA A 26 -2.60 -22.49 1.45
N MET A 27 -2.51 -23.51 2.30
CA MET A 27 -2.06 -24.88 2.01
C MET A 27 -3.05 -25.69 1.14
N GLY A 28 -3.65 -25.10 0.12
CA GLY A 28 -4.55 -25.77 -0.82
C GLY A 28 -3.86 -26.15 -2.14
N LYS A 29 -3.64 -27.46 -2.35
CA LYS A 29 -3.14 -28.18 -3.55
C LYS A 29 -1.77 -27.79 -4.15
N ASP A 30 -1.36 -26.53 -4.10
CA ASP A 30 -0.01 -26.08 -4.43
C ASP A 30 0.65 -25.61 -3.12
N ALA A 31 1.36 -26.52 -2.46
CA ALA A 31 1.87 -26.29 -1.11
C ALA A 31 2.69 -24.99 -1.01
N VAL A 32 2.28 -24.11 -0.09
CA VAL A 32 3.11 -22.99 0.36
C VAL A 32 4.44 -23.55 0.86
N ALA A 33 5.53 -23.32 0.14
CA ALA A 33 6.84 -23.88 0.50
C ALA A 33 7.37 -23.34 1.84
N ILE A 34 6.84 -22.20 2.33
CA ILE A 34 7.41 -21.45 3.46
C ILE A 34 6.29 -20.79 4.31
N PRO A 35 5.46 -21.55 5.05
CA PRO A 35 4.29 -21.02 5.77
C PRO A 35 4.66 -20.09 6.94
N TRP A 36 5.85 -20.27 7.53
CA TRP A 36 6.35 -19.40 8.61
C TRP A 36 6.62 -17.96 8.15
N ARG A 37 6.79 -17.73 6.84
CA ARG A 37 7.09 -16.42 6.24
C ARG A 37 6.01 -15.39 6.58
N SER A 38 4.73 -15.77 6.46
CA SER A 38 3.61 -14.88 6.78
C SER A 38 3.63 -14.47 8.25
N GLY A 39 3.94 -15.41 9.15
CA GLY A 39 4.13 -15.13 10.58
C GLY A 39 5.26 -14.14 10.84
N ALA A 40 6.43 -14.36 10.25
CA ALA A 40 7.59 -13.47 10.40
C ALA A 40 7.31 -12.05 9.90
N ILE A 41 6.69 -11.90 8.72
CA ILE A 41 6.34 -10.58 8.18
C ILE A 41 5.26 -9.91 9.02
N SER A 42 4.28 -10.64 9.55
CA SER A 42 3.26 -10.08 10.41
C SER A 42 3.84 -9.51 11.72
N LEU A 43 4.87 -10.16 12.29
CA LEU A 43 5.61 -9.64 13.44
C LEU A 43 6.44 -8.40 13.09
N LEU A 44 7.12 -8.39 11.93
CA LEU A 44 7.87 -7.21 11.47
C LEU A 44 6.95 -6.02 11.21
N LEU A 45 5.76 -6.26 10.64
CA LEU A 45 4.73 -5.25 10.46
C LEU A 45 4.29 -4.69 11.81
N ALA A 46 3.96 -5.56 12.78
CA ALA A 46 3.56 -5.13 14.11
C ALA A 46 4.65 -4.33 14.81
N GLY A 47 5.90 -4.77 14.74
CA GLY A 47 7.06 -4.03 15.25
C GLY A 47 7.21 -2.66 14.59
N SER A 48 7.00 -2.58 13.26
CA SER A 48 7.06 -1.32 12.51
C SER A 48 5.95 -0.35 12.94
N VAL A 49 4.74 -0.84 13.19
CA VAL A 49 3.61 -0.04 13.71
C VAL A 49 3.93 0.53 15.08
N LEU A 50 4.41 -0.32 16.01
CA LEU A 50 4.79 0.12 17.35
C LEU A 50 5.94 1.13 17.33
N PHE A 51 6.93 0.92 16.46
CA PHE A 51 8.06 1.83 16.29
C PHE A 51 7.62 3.17 15.67
N TYR A 52 6.67 3.13 14.73
CA TYR A 52 6.07 4.33 14.15
C TYR A 52 5.31 5.15 15.20
N ASP A 53 4.37 4.53 15.91
CA ASP A 53 3.53 5.22 16.89
C ASP A 53 4.30 5.71 18.12
N GLY A 54 5.29 4.93 18.56
CA GLY A 54 6.12 5.25 19.72
C GLY A 54 7.13 6.37 19.45
N PHE A 55 7.82 6.31 18.30
CA PHE A 55 8.99 7.16 18.04
C PHE A 55 8.89 7.94 16.71
N LEU A 56 8.75 7.26 15.56
CA LEU A 56 8.95 7.90 14.25
C LEU A 56 7.91 8.96 13.90
N LYS A 57 6.67 8.84 14.40
CA LYS A 57 5.61 9.82 14.10
C LYS A 57 5.98 11.24 14.57
N LYS A 58 6.87 11.37 15.56
CA LYS A 58 7.35 12.67 16.09
C LYS A 58 8.63 13.17 15.42
N THR A 59 9.24 12.38 14.52
CA THR A 59 10.52 12.70 13.88
C THR A 59 10.32 13.06 12.40
N PRO A 60 11.29 13.73 11.76
CA PRO A 60 11.23 13.96 10.31
C PRO A 60 11.15 12.68 9.48
N LEU A 61 11.52 11.52 10.05
CA LEU A 61 11.47 10.20 9.42
C LEU A 61 10.07 9.55 9.47
N GLY A 62 9.05 10.23 10.03
CA GLY A 62 7.67 9.75 10.05
C GLY A 62 7.15 9.18 8.72
N PRO A 63 7.38 9.84 7.56
CA PRO A 63 7.00 9.31 6.26
C PRO A 63 7.61 7.94 5.94
N LEU A 64 8.88 7.73 6.29
CA LEU A 64 9.55 6.44 6.08
C LEU A 64 8.94 5.35 6.97
N GLY A 65 8.59 5.67 8.22
CA GLY A 65 7.95 4.71 9.12
C GLY A 65 6.59 4.23 8.61
N MET A 66 5.74 5.16 8.15
CA MET A 66 4.43 4.81 7.57
C MET A 66 4.59 4.03 6.25
N GLY A 67 5.58 4.41 5.43
CA GLY A 67 5.94 3.69 4.20
C GLY A 67 6.39 2.26 4.48
N LEU A 68 7.22 2.03 5.51
CA LEU A 68 7.65 0.70 5.93
C LEU A 68 6.49 -0.17 6.43
N CYS A 69 5.54 0.41 7.18
CA CYS A 69 4.34 -0.32 7.58
C CYS A 69 3.54 -0.79 6.36
N ARG A 70 3.38 0.07 5.35
CA ARG A 70 2.66 -0.29 4.11
C ARG A 70 3.42 -1.28 3.25
N PHE A 71 4.75 -1.15 3.18
CA PHE A 71 5.64 -2.13 2.55
C PHE A 71 5.47 -3.53 3.15
N PHE A 72 5.55 -3.67 4.48
CA PHE A 72 5.35 -4.97 5.13
C PHE A 72 3.92 -5.50 5.00
N ASN A 73 2.92 -4.63 4.95
CA ASN A 73 1.53 -5.03 4.69
C ASN A 73 1.37 -5.67 3.30
N VAL A 74 1.98 -5.08 2.25
CA VAL A 74 1.96 -5.66 0.90
C VAL A 74 2.76 -6.96 0.85
N LEU A 75 3.94 -7.00 1.50
CA LEU A 75 4.72 -8.24 1.59
C LEU A 75 3.96 -9.36 2.30
N LEU A 76 3.15 -9.05 3.32
CA LEU A 76 2.31 -10.04 3.99
C LEU A 76 1.31 -10.64 3.00
N GLY A 77 0.66 -9.82 2.16
CA GLY A 77 -0.22 -10.32 1.09
C GLY A 77 0.52 -11.20 0.07
N LEU A 78 1.69 -10.76 -0.38
CA LEU A 78 2.55 -11.52 -1.30
C LEU A 78 3.08 -12.82 -0.69
N SER A 79 3.24 -12.85 0.64
CA SER A 79 3.66 -14.06 1.37
C SER A 79 2.71 -15.23 1.15
N VAL A 80 1.42 -14.91 1.03
CA VAL A 80 0.31 -15.85 0.80
C VAL A 80 0.15 -16.12 -0.69
N ALA A 81 0.23 -15.08 -1.53
CA ALA A 81 -0.03 -15.19 -2.97
C ALA A 81 1.02 -15.99 -3.76
N GLN A 82 2.29 -15.97 -3.32
CA GLN A 82 3.41 -16.70 -3.95
C GLN A 82 3.46 -16.55 -5.47
N LEU A 83 3.71 -15.32 -5.90
CA LEU A 83 3.64 -14.95 -7.31
C LEU A 83 4.81 -15.53 -8.12
N THR A 84 5.91 -15.90 -7.47
CA THR A 84 7.06 -16.48 -8.14
C THR A 84 7.60 -17.73 -7.45
N THR A 85 8.17 -18.64 -8.24
CA THR A 85 8.84 -19.86 -7.79
C THR A 85 10.33 -19.77 -8.16
N GLY A 86 11.23 -19.90 -7.18
CA GLY A 86 12.68 -19.88 -7.40
C GLY A 86 13.47 -19.60 -6.12
N PRO A 87 14.81 -19.66 -6.15
CA PRO A 87 15.63 -19.37 -4.97
C PRO A 87 15.40 -17.93 -4.53
N GLY A 88 14.79 -17.77 -3.36
CA GLY A 88 14.53 -16.45 -2.80
C GLY A 88 15.80 -15.79 -2.29
N TRP A 89 15.81 -14.46 -2.23
CA TRP A 89 16.94 -13.66 -1.78
C TRP A 89 16.75 -13.23 -0.32
N LEU A 90 16.01 -12.15 -0.08
CA LEU A 90 15.78 -11.60 1.26
C LEU A 90 14.53 -12.24 1.86
N LEU A 91 14.64 -12.93 2.99
CA LEU A 91 13.51 -13.65 3.63
C LEU A 91 12.77 -14.60 2.67
N HIS A 92 13.49 -15.16 1.69
CA HIS A 92 12.94 -15.97 0.59
C HIS A 92 11.98 -15.23 -0.36
N TYR A 93 12.01 -13.90 -0.39
CA TYR A 93 11.37 -13.12 -1.45
C TYR A 93 12.31 -12.96 -2.64
N GLN A 94 11.73 -13.02 -3.84
CA GLN A 94 12.47 -12.62 -5.04
C GLN A 94 12.50 -11.09 -5.17
N PRO A 95 13.52 -10.52 -5.82
CA PRO A 95 13.56 -9.08 -6.13
C PRO A 95 12.29 -8.59 -6.82
N LEU A 96 11.68 -9.41 -7.69
CA LEU A 96 10.42 -9.08 -8.34
C LEU A 96 9.26 -8.95 -7.34
N GLU A 97 9.19 -9.75 -6.28
CA GLU A 97 8.12 -9.63 -5.27
C GLU A 97 8.33 -8.40 -4.35
N LEU A 98 9.56 -7.94 -4.20
CA LEU A 98 9.90 -6.76 -3.39
C LEU A 98 9.54 -5.43 -4.08
N LEU A 99 9.60 -5.38 -5.41
CA LEU A 99 9.32 -4.17 -6.20
C LEU A 99 7.92 -3.56 -5.97
N PRO A 100 6.79 -4.31 -6.03
CA PRO A 100 5.47 -3.71 -5.84
C PRO A 100 5.28 -3.25 -4.40
N ALA A 101 5.81 -3.99 -3.42
CA ALA A 101 5.82 -3.56 -2.02
C ALA A 101 6.62 -2.27 -1.83
N ALA A 102 7.81 -2.18 -2.45
CA ALA A 102 8.65 -0.98 -2.42
C ALA A 102 7.96 0.20 -3.10
N GLY A 103 7.29 -0.02 -4.22
CA GLY A 103 6.51 1.00 -4.92
C GLY A 103 5.36 1.56 -4.09
N ILE A 104 4.58 0.71 -3.42
CA ILE A 104 3.52 1.14 -2.49
C ILE A 104 4.09 1.84 -1.26
N GLY A 105 5.18 1.30 -0.70
CA GLY A 105 5.89 1.93 0.42
C GLY A 105 6.35 3.33 0.06
N LEU A 106 7.01 3.50 -1.08
CA LEU A 106 7.50 4.79 -1.59
C LEU A 106 6.34 5.74 -1.90
N TYR A 107 5.26 5.25 -2.51
CA TYR A 107 4.04 6.04 -2.70
C TYR A 107 3.55 6.63 -1.37
N ILE A 108 3.51 5.83 -0.30
CA ILE A 108 3.07 6.28 1.03
C ILE A 108 4.08 7.20 1.70
N VAL A 109 5.38 7.02 1.49
CA VAL A 109 6.38 8.01 1.90
C VAL A 109 6.04 9.37 1.26
N GLY A 110 5.74 9.38 -0.03
CA GLY A 110 5.34 10.58 -0.76
C GLY A 110 4.05 11.21 -0.22
N VAL A 111 3.00 10.42 -0.03
CA VAL A 111 1.72 10.88 0.56
C VAL A 111 1.93 11.46 1.96
N THR A 112 2.69 10.78 2.81
CA THR A 112 2.91 11.19 4.20
C THR A 112 3.76 12.45 4.27
N TRP A 113 4.74 12.61 3.37
CA TRP A 113 5.49 13.86 3.25
C TRP A 113 4.59 14.99 2.75
N PHE A 114 3.78 14.75 1.72
CA PHE A 114 2.82 15.71 1.19
C PHE A 114 1.85 16.22 2.29
N ALA A 115 1.40 15.32 3.16
CA ALA A 115 0.46 15.62 4.26
C ALA A 115 1.07 16.38 5.45
N LYS A 116 2.40 16.51 5.56
CA LYS A 116 3.05 17.06 6.77
C LYS A 116 2.62 18.49 7.14
N GLY A 117 2.11 19.28 6.20
CA GLY A 117 1.65 20.64 6.44
C GLY A 117 0.13 20.81 6.50
N GLU A 118 -0.65 19.73 6.64
CA GLU A 118 -2.13 19.78 6.63
C GLU A 118 -2.78 20.73 7.64
N ALA A 119 -2.09 21.09 8.73
CA ALA A 119 -2.59 21.99 9.77
C ALA A 119 -2.22 23.47 9.56
N GLY A 120 -1.47 23.81 8.50
CA GLY A 120 -0.99 25.17 8.23
C GLY A 120 -0.67 25.42 6.76
N ARG A 121 0.21 26.38 6.47
CA ARG A 121 0.66 26.66 5.10
C ARG A 121 1.81 25.72 4.74
N SER A 122 1.55 24.75 3.88
CA SER A 122 2.57 23.83 3.38
C SER A 122 3.56 24.56 2.45
N PRO A 123 4.88 24.43 2.65
CA PRO A 123 5.83 24.96 1.68
C PRO A 123 5.74 24.14 0.38
N LEU A 124 5.80 24.83 -0.76
CA LEU A 124 5.70 24.22 -2.10
C LEU A 124 6.70 23.08 -2.30
N LEU A 125 7.89 23.18 -1.71
CA LEU A 125 8.91 22.14 -1.80
C LEU A 125 8.45 20.80 -1.20
N ASN A 126 7.66 20.82 -0.11
CA ASN A 126 7.12 19.59 0.48
C ASN A 126 6.02 18.97 -0.40
N LEU A 127 5.19 19.81 -1.03
CA LEU A 127 4.13 19.34 -1.91
C LEU A 127 4.71 18.74 -3.19
N LEU A 128 5.63 19.45 -3.85
CA LEU A 128 6.32 18.98 -5.05
C LEU A 128 7.21 17.76 -4.75
N GLY A 129 7.94 17.77 -3.63
CA GLY A 129 8.73 16.62 -3.18
C GLY A 129 7.87 15.39 -2.92
N GLY A 130 6.75 15.55 -2.23
CA GLY A 130 5.77 14.48 -2.01
C GLY A 130 5.21 13.94 -3.32
N MET A 131 4.85 14.80 -4.28
CA MET A 131 4.37 14.40 -5.60
C MET A 131 5.41 13.63 -6.40
N ALA A 132 6.67 14.08 -6.40
CA ALA A 132 7.75 13.39 -7.09
C ALA A 132 7.98 11.99 -6.50
N VAL A 133 7.97 11.85 -5.17
CA VAL A 133 8.10 10.56 -4.49
C VAL A 133 6.89 9.65 -4.72
N MET A 134 5.67 10.21 -4.81
CA MET A 134 4.49 9.44 -5.23
C MET A 134 4.64 8.91 -6.65
N ALA A 135 5.14 9.74 -7.58
CA ALA A 135 5.34 9.36 -8.98
C ALA A 135 6.35 8.21 -9.11
N THR A 136 7.48 8.30 -8.40
CA THR A 136 8.49 7.23 -8.40
C THR A 136 7.93 5.92 -7.86
N GLY A 137 7.08 5.97 -6.82
CA GLY A 137 6.38 4.78 -6.31
C GLY A 137 5.51 4.11 -7.36
N VAL A 138 4.71 4.88 -8.11
CA VAL A 138 3.84 4.34 -9.18
C VAL A 138 4.66 3.81 -10.36
N VAL A 139 5.74 4.48 -10.74
CA VAL A 139 6.65 4.00 -11.80
C VAL A 139 7.27 2.66 -11.41
N LEU A 140 7.68 2.48 -10.14
CA LEU A 140 8.19 1.19 -9.66
C LEU A 140 7.14 0.08 -9.74
N ILE A 141 5.87 0.36 -9.41
CA ILE A 141 4.77 -0.60 -9.55
C ILE A 141 4.56 -0.97 -11.04
N GLY A 142 4.55 0.03 -11.93
CA GLY A 142 4.42 -0.22 -13.36
C GLY A 142 5.59 -1.02 -13.93
N TRP A 143 6.81 -0.71 -13.51
CA TRP A 143 8.01 -1.42 -13.93
C TRP A 143 7.98 -2.88 -13.47
N TRP A 144 7.52 -3.15 -12.25
CA TRP A 144 7.24 -4.52 -11.81
C TRP A 144 6.29 -5.24 -12.77
N GLY A 145 5.18 -4.62 -13.17
CA GLY A 145 4.23 -5.21 -14.12
C GLY A 145 4.82 -5.49 -15.50
N SER A 146 5.82 -4.73 -15.95
CA SER A 146 6.54 -5.00 -17.20
C SER A 146 7.52 -6.17 -17.12
N LEU A 147 8.09 -6.42 -15.93
CA LEU A 147 9.06 -7.49 -15.70
C LEU A 147 8.38 -8.80 -15.31
N PHE A 148 7.21 -8.72 -14.67
CA PHE A 148 6.48 -9.88 -14.20
C PHE A 148 5.79 -10.58 -15.37
N PRO A 149 5.98 -11.90 -15.56
CA PRO A 149 5.35 -12.65 -16.64
C PRO A 149 3.84 -12.66 -16.41
N ALA A 150 3.13 -11.80 -17.15
CA ALA A 150 1.69 -11.65 -17.00
C ALA A 150 1.02 -13.00 -17.23
N ARG A 151 0.33 -13.52 -16.20
CA ARG A 151 -0.54 -14.69 -16.35
C ARG A 151 -1.69 -14.24 -17.24
N GLN A 152 -1.70 -14.72 -18.48
CA GLN A 152 -2.48 -14.13 -19.58
C GLN A 152 -3.94 -13.92 -19.17
N LEU A 153 -4.33 -12.63 -19.05
CA LEU A 153 -5.72 -12.24 -19.08
C LEU A 153 -6.18 -12.44 -20.53
N ASN A 154 -7.12 -13.37 -20.73
CA ASN A 154 -7.58 -13.81 -22.05
C ASN A 154 -8.54 -12.77 -22.70
N ILE A 155 -8.09 -11.50 -22.75
CA ILE A 155 -8.91 -10.33 -23.13
C ILE A 155 -8.43 -9.72 -24.47
N GLY A 156 -7.56 -10.41 -25.21
CA GLY A 156 -7.09 -9.95 -26.53
C GLY A 156 -6.24 -8.68 -26.54
N VAL A 157 -5.98 -8.08 -25.37
CA VAL A 157 -5.09 -6.92 -25.17
C VAL A 157 -3.88 -7.40 -24.38
N ASN A 158 -2.69 -6.90 -24.73
CA ASN A 158 -1.49 -7.21 -23.97
C ASN A 158 -1.63 -6.67 -22.52
N ALA A 159 -1.64 -7.60 -21.56
CA ALA A 159 -1.93 -7.34 -20.16
C ALA A 159 -1.01 -6.29 -19.54
N VAL A 160 0.24 -6.18 -19.98
CA VAL A 160 1.20 -5.18 -19.50
C VAL A 160 0.75 -3.77 -19.89
N TYR A 161 0.29 -3.57 -21.13
CA TYR A 161 -0.24 -2.28 -21.57
C TYR A 161 -1.52 -1.90 -20.82
N ALA A 162 -2.42 -2.86 -20.62
CA ALA A 162 -3.64 -2.63 -19.84
C ALA A 162 -3.32 -2.23 -18.39
N PHE A 163 -2.31 -2.87 -17.78
CA PHE A 163 -1.85 -2.54 -16.44
C PHE A 163 -1.25 -1.14 -16.35
N TRP A 164 -0.36 -0.77 -17.28
CA TRP A 164 0.17 0.59 -17.35
C TRP A 164 -0.92 1.63 -17.57
N LEU A 165 -1.86 1.37 -18.49
CA LEU A 165 -2.98 2.27 -18.74
C LEU A 165 -3.81 2.48 -17.48
N LEU A 166 -4.15 1.41 -16.76
CA LEU A 166 -4.87 1.48 -15.50
C LEU A 166 -4.12 2.33 -14.46
N LEU A 167 -2.84 2.05 -14.23
CA LEU A 167 -2.01 2.80 -13.28
C LEU A 167 -1.90 4.28 -13.67
N THR A 168 -1.68 4.59 -14.95
CA THR A 168 -1.56 5.96 -15.44
C THR A 168 -2.87 6.72 -15.26
N VAL A 169 -4.02 6.11 -15.60
CA VAL A 169 -5.33 6.73 -15.41
C VAL A 169 -5.57 7.05 -13.93
N MET A 170 -5.35 6.08 -13.05
CA MET A 170 -5.51 6.27 -11.60
C MET A 170 -4.56 7.32 -11.04
N PHE A 171 -3.31 7.32 -11.50
CA PHE A 171 -2.30 8.29 -11.09
C PHE A 171 -2.65 9.70 -11.53
N ILE A 172 -3.12 9.90 -12.77
CA ILE A 172 -3.55 11.20 -13.27
C ILE A 172 -4.70 11.75 -12.41
N PHE A 173 -5.69 10.92 -12.07
CA PHE A 173 -6.80 11.36 -11.21
C PHE A 173 -6.32 11.80 -9.81
N GLY A 174 -5.38 11.07 -9.21
CA GLY A 174 -4.77 11.46 -7.94
C GLY A 174 -3.95 12.75 -8.06
N GLN A 175 -3.06 12.82 -9.06
CA GLN A 175 -2.18 13.97 -9.26
C GLN A 175 -2.95 15.25 -9.54
N ARG A 176 -4.07 15.21 -10.28
CA ARG A 176 -4.90 16.41 -10.50
C ARG A 176 -5.29 17.11 -9.19
N ARG A 177 -5.64 16.35 -8.15
CA ARG A 177 -5.93 16.89 -6.82
C ARG A 177 -4.69 17.39 -6.09
N CYS A 178 -3.56 16.71 -6.25
CA CYS A 178 -2.28 17.19 -5.70
C CYS A 178 -1.84 18.51 -6.35
N LEU A 179 -2.01 18.66 -7.68
CA LEU A 179 -1.74 19.91 -8.38
C LEU A 179 -2.63 21.04 -7.88
N GLU A 180 -3.92 20.78 -7.68
CA GLU A 180 -4.85 21.77 -7.10
C GLU A 180 -4.38 22.26 -5.73
N ALA A 181 -3.89 21.36 -4.88
CA ALA A 181 -3.31 21.70 -3.57
C ALA A 181 -1.95 22.40 -3.66
N VAL A 182 -1.18 22.22 -4.74
CA VAL A 182 0.08 22.98 -4.97
C VAL A 182 -0.22 24.40 -5.41
N LEU A 183 -1.21 24.56 -6.30
CA LEU A 183 -1.66 25.88 -6.77
C LEU A 183 -2.35 26.67 -5.66
N ASN A 184 -3.14 25.99 -4.82
CA ASN A 184 -3.84 26.55 -3.68
C ASN A 184 -3.42 25.81 -2.40
N PRO A 185 -2.28 26.18 -1.76
CA PRO A 185 -1.73 25.51 -0.59
C PRO A 185 -2.48 25.86 0.70
N GLU A 186 -3.80 25.69 0.69
CA GLU A 186 -4.69 25.82 1.84
C GLU A 186 -5.07 24.43 2.37
N PRO A 187 -5.28 24.29 3.70
CA PRO A 187 -5.61 23.01 4.34
C PRO A 187 -6.72 22.19 3.65
N PRO A 188 -7.84 22.76 3.18
CA PRO A 188 -8.91 21.99 2.56
C PRO A 188 -8.48 21.26 1.27
N PHE A 189 -7.65 21.89 0.44
CA PHE A 189 -7.16 21.28 -0.80
C PHE A 189 -6.16 20.17 -0.52
N VAL A 190 -5.23 20.39 0.42
CA VAL A 190 -4.24 19.38 0.83
C VAL A 190 -4.94 18.15 1.40
N GLN A 191 -5.91 18.33 2.32
CA GLN A 191 -6.66 17.23 2.92
C GLN A 191 -7.49 16.46 1.88
N ALA A 192 -8.12 17.16 0.92
CA ALA A 192 -8.83 16.52 -0.18
C ALA A 192 -7.89 15.69 -1.07
N ALA A 193 -6.70 16.22 -1.37
CA ALA A 193 -5.67 15.51 -2.14
C ALA A 193 -5.15 14.26 -1.40
N VAL A 194 -4.83 14.38 -0.10
CA VAL A 194 -4.38 13.26 0.73
C VAL A 194 -5.46 12.18 0.83
N LYS A 195 -6.72 12.55 1.05
CA LYS A 195 -7.85 11.62 1.04
C LYS A 195 -7.96 10.87 -0.28
N GLN A 196 -7.84 11.57 -1.40
CA GLN A 196 -7.85 10.95 -2.72
C GLN A 196 -6.68 9.98 -2.90
N CYS A 197 -5.47 10.35 -2.47
CA CYS A 197 -4.30 9.48 -2.54
C CYS A 197 -4.46 8.21 -1.69
N ILE A 198 -5.03 8.31 -0.49
CA ILE A 198 -5.31 7.15 0.37
C ILE A 198 -6.34 6.22 -0.29
N LEU A 199 -7.37 6.76 -0.96
CA LEU A 199 -8.33 5.94 -1.71
C LEU A 199 -7.69 5.28 -2.93
N SER A 200 -6.84 6.01 -3.68
CA SER A 200 -6.09 5.47 -4.80
C SER A 200 -5.16 4.33 -4.39
N LEU A 201 -4.64 4.32 -3.15
CA LEU A 201 -3.84 3.20 -2.64
C LEU A 201 -4.61 1.88 -2.66
N ILE A 202 -5.88 1.89 -2.24
CA ILE A 202 -6.72 0.68 -2.25
C ILE A 202 -6.87 0.15 -3.67
N LEU A 203 -7.04 1.05 -4.64
CA LEU A 203 -7.12 0.69 -6.04
C LEU A 203 -5.78 0.17 -6.58
N PHE A 204 -4.63 0.71 -6.13
CA PHE A 204 -3.31 0.19 -6.52
C PHE A 204 -3.11 -1.23 -5.99
N ASP A 205 -3.47 -1.50 -4.73
CA ASP A 205 -3.43 -2.84 -4.16
C ASP A 205 -4.36 -3.80 -4.94
N ALA A 206 -5.56 -3.35 -5.33
CA ALA A 206 -6.48 -4.11 -6.16
C ALA A 206 -5.93 -4.43 -7.55
N ALA A 207 -5.24 -3.46 -8.18
CA ALA A 207 -4.60 -3.62 -9.47
C ALA A 207 -3.43 -4.62 -9.40
N ILE A 208 -2.57 -4.50 -8.38
CA ILE A 208 -1.45 -5.41 -8.14
C ILE A 208 -1.97 -6.83 -7.89
N ALA A 209 -3.00 -6.99 -7.05
CA ALA A 209 -3.57 -8.30 -6.74
C ALA A 209 -4.21 -8.96 -7.97
N SER A 210 -5.00 -8.20 -8.75
CA SER A 210 -5.60 -8.69 -9.99
C SER A 210 -4.54 -9.12 -11.01
N PHE A 211 -3.55 -8.25 -11.25
CA PHE A 211 -2.50 -8.49 -12.23
C PHE A 211 -1.57 -9.63 -11.82
N GLY A 212 -1.10 -9.63 -10.57
CA GLY A 212 -0.18 -10.63 -10.06
C GLY A 212 -0.77 -12.03 -10.00
N THR A 213 -2.01 -12.15 -9.51
CA THR A 213 -2.68 -13.46 -9.43
C THR A 213 -3.29 -13.92 -10.76
N GLY A 214 -3.48 -13.00 -11.71
CA GLY A 214 -4.26 -13.22 -12.94
C GLY A 214 -5.76 -13.40 -12.70
N ARG A 215 -6.24 -13.11 -11.49
CA ARG A 215 -7.60 -13.38 -11.01
C ARG A 215 -8.26 -12.07 -10.58
N PRO A 216 -9.12 -11.47 -11.42
CA PRO A 216 -9.73 -10.17 -11.13
C PRO A 216 -10.62 -10.17 -9.88
N GLU A 217 -11.13 -11.33 -9.47
CA GLU A 217 -11.96 -11.47 -8.27
C GLU A 217 -11.24 -11.01 -6.99
N PHE A 218 -9.93 -11.22 -6.86
CA PHE A 218 -9.18 -10.79 -5.69
C PHE A 218 -9.04 -9.27 -5.64
N GLY A 219 -8.77 -8.64 -6.78
CA GLY A 219 -8.72 -7.18 -6.83
C GLY A 219 -10.09 -6.53 -6.66
N LEU A 220 -11.16 -7.13 -7.18
CA LEU A 220 -12.52 -6.67 -6.91
C LEU A 220 -12.86 -6.74 -5.42
N GLY A 221 -12.45 -7.82 -4.74
CA GLY A 221 -12.58 -7.94 -3.29
C GLY A 221 -11.86 -6.83 -2.53
N ILE A 222 -10.63 -6.48 -2.94
CA ILE A 222 -9.87 -5.36 -2.36
C ILE A 222 -10.53 -4.01 -2.69
N ALA A 223 -10.97 -3.79 -3.93
CA ALA A 223 -11.63 -2.56 -4.36
C ALA A 223 -12.93 -2.32 -3.60
N PHE A 224 -13.65 -3.38 -3.20
CA PHE A 224 -14.85 -3.28 -2.38
C PHE A 224 -14.57 -2.63 -1.02
N LEU A 225 -13.33 -2.67 -0.51
CA LEU A 225 -12.92 -1.99 0.72
C LEU A 225 -13.03 -0.46 0.64
N ILE A 226 -13.14 0.12 -0.56
CA ILE A 226 -13.44 1.55 -0.71
C ILE A 226 -14.77 1.90 -0.03
N VAL A 227 -15.78 1.03 -0.14
CA VAL A 227 -17.12 1.28 0.42
C VAL A 227 -17.07 1.47 1.95
N PRO A 228 -16.55 0.52 2.76
CA PRO A 228 -16.43 0.73 4.20
C PRO A 228 -15.47 1.88 4.55
N THR A 229 -14.39 2.10 3.79
CA THR A 229 -13.49 3.25 4.02
C THR A 229 -14.23 4.57 3.85
N MET A 230 -15.08 4.72 2.83
CA MET A 230 -15.89 5.93 2.63
C MET A 230 -16.97 6.09 3.71
N LEU A 231 -17.63 5.00 4.12
CA LEU A 231 -18.64 5.03 5.16
C LEU A 231 -18.04 5.48 6.51
N LEU A 232 -16.92 4.87 6.92
CA LEU A 232 -16.21 5.23 8.15
C LEU A 232 -15.63 6.64 8.10
N GLY A 233 -15.13 7.06 6.93
CA GLY A 233 -14.61 8.41 6.73
C GLY A 233 -15.63 9.52 6.96
N ARG A 234 -16.94 9.25 6.74
CA ARG A 234 -18.01 10.21 7.06
C ARG A 234 -18.23 10.38 8.57
N TRP A 235 -17.91 9.36 9.37
CA TRP A 235 -18.08 9.40 10.82
C TRP A 235 -16.90 10.03 11.53
N VAL A 236 -15.68 9.84 11.02
CA VAL A 236 -14.44 10.33 11.67
C VAL A 236 -14.13 11.79 11.34
N TYR A 237 -14.54 12.31 10.18
CA TYR A 237 -14.34 13.72 9.79
C TYR A 237 -15.47 14.67 10.25
N SER A 238 -16.38 14.21 11.12
CA SER A 238 -17.51 15.01 11.67
C SER A 238 -17.20 15.67 13.03
N THR A 239 -15.92 15.75 13.41
CA THR A 239 -15.39 16.49 14.58
C THR A 239 -14.14 17.22 14.16
#